data_AF-E0RSB0-F1
#
_entry.id   AF-E0RSB0-F1
#
_cell.length_a   1.000
_cell.length_b   1.000
_cell.length_c   1.000
_cell.angle_alpha   90.00
_cell.angle_beta   90.00
_cell.angle_gamma   90.00
#
_symmetry.space_group_name_H-M   'P 1'
#
loop_
_entity.id
_entity.type
_entity.pdbx_description
1 polymer ?
#
loop_
_entity_poly.entity_id
_entity_poly.type
_entity_poly.pdbx_seq_one_letter_code
_entity_poly.pdbx_strand_id
1 'polypeptide(L)'
;MGVRLLLWCLLVFLVGGVVYAGGQGEDALETARRLIEEKRYNRAIEIITQVMREDPDRMEEAEALLARVRMVRGDFNALYAELIEVLYVQRDVERALRIIEELEGMDEEPDPAVRESLARAKETARFVYNQDRFREIMEEGARLLNAGRYAEAVRLYREGFGLYREEFFSSQYGNVILDEVGRVVSRLDGIVGGLSEVLADFDDAWKGYAAVVEGGGVDEVVEGYEAFREAAFRLAAARREVFRLGRVVAWENLRVMESAGLEREDFFLGFMQRLVLGRMQVREREGVLGALERALLEGLGGVTAGLERRLEGVVEEGFGGGAVWADVVRLAGVMVRVQECWGASGVWERGGMGEWEREVVGRGGRVVLLGRAYGAVARAMERLGEVRGWGSLRGMWMCGSRRCGSGWPGCGG
;
A
#
# COMPACT_ATOMS: atom_id res chain seq x y z
N MET A 1 46.61 -65.96 -53.55
CA MET A 1 45.49 -64.99 -53.58
C MET A 1 45.65 -63.77 -52.66
N GLY A 2 46.71 -63.66 -51.84
CA GLY A 2 46.87 -62.53 -50.88
C GLY A 2 47.52 -61.25 -51.42
N VAL A 3 48.23 -61.28 -52.55
CA VAL A 3 49.00 -60.11 -53.04
C VAL A 3 48.13 -59.14 -53.86
N ARG A 4 47.05 -59.62 -54.48
CA ARG A 4 46.12 -58.77 -55.27
C ARG A 4 45.15 -57.96 -54.41
N LEU A 5 44.84 -58.41 -53.19
CA LEU A 5 44.02 -57.64 -52.24
C LEU A 5 44.82 -56.50 -51.58
N LEU A 6 46.10 -56.74 -51.30
CA LEU A 6 47.00 -55.73 -50.72
C LEU A 6 47.29 -54.56 -51.68
N LEU A 7 47.36 -54.83 -52.98
CA LEU A 7 47.52 -53.80 -54.01
C LEU A 7 46.25 -52.95 -54.21
N TRP A 8 45.06 -53.49 -53.95
CA TRP A 8 43.81 -52.71 -53.98
C TRP A 8 43.63 -51.82 -52.75
N CYS A 9 44.06 -52.28 -51.56
CA CYS A 9 44.06 -51.42 -50.37
C CYS A 9 45.08 -50.27 -50.44
N LEU A 10 46.23 -50.48 -51.10
CA LEU A 10 47.24 -49.42 -51.25
C LEU A 10 46.84 -48.35 -52.28
N LEU A 11 46.00 -48.69 -53.26
CA LEU A 11 45.55 -47.75 -54.29
C LEU A 11 44.40 -46.84 -53.84
N VAL A 12 43.62 -47.25 -52.83
CA VAL A 12 42.56 -46.43 -52.23
C VAL A 12 43.14 -45.38 -51.25
N PHE A 13 44.35 -45.60 -50.72
CA PHE A 13 44.99 -44.66 -49.78
C PHE A 13 45.73 -43.49 -50.47
N LEU A 14 45.96 -43.57 -51.79
CA LEU A 14 46.72 -42.57 -52.56
C LEU A 14 45.85 -41.51 -53.24
N VAL A 15 44.52 -41.56 -53.05
CA VAL A 15 43.56 -40.53 -53.49
C VAL A 15 42.91 -39.83 -52.28
N GLY A 16 43.60 -39.83 -51.14
CA GLY A 16 43.35 -38.89 -50.05
C GLY A 16 43.76 -37.50 -50.51
N GLY A 17 42.96 -36.89 -51.39
CA GLY A 17 43.08 -35.50 -51.75
C GLY A 17 43.18 -34.69 -50.47
N VAL A 18 44.14 -33.78 -50.45
CA VAL A 18 44.15 -32.65 -49.52
C VAL A 18 42.90 -31.85 -49.86
N VAL A 19 41.77 -32.28 -49.31
CA VAL A 19 40.60 -31.45 -49.15
C VAL A 19 41.00 -30.50 -48.04
N TYR A 20 41.62 -29.39 -48.44
CA TYR A 20 41.43 -28.15 -47.71
C TYR A 20 39.92 -27.93 -47.70
N ALA A 21 39.26 -28.43 -46.65
CA ALA A 21 38.06 -27.82 -46.17
C ALA A 21 38.48 -26.43 -45.68
N GLY A 22 38.69 -25.52 -46.63
CA GLY A 22 38.54 -24.11 -46.38
C GLY A 22 37.08 -23.92 -46.05
N GLY A 23 36.73 -24.22 -44.79
CA GLY A 23 35.48 -23.78 -44.23
C GLY A 23 35.43 -22.29 -44.54
N GLN A 24 34.43 -21.87 -45.31
CA GLN A 24 34.02 -20.48 -45.32
C GLN A 24 33.73 -20.14 -43.86
N GLY A 25 34.74 -19.64 -43.15
CA GLY A 25 34.54 -18.94 -41.91
C GLY A 25 33.52 -17.85 -42.21
N GLU A 26 32.52 -17.70 -41.35
CA GLU A 26 31.62 -16.55 -41.41
C GLU A 26 32.46 -15.30 -41.70
N ASP A 27 32.01 -14.48 -42.65
CA ASP A 27 32.72 -13.25 -42.99
C ASP A 27 32.89 -12.42 -41.70
N ALA A 28 34.15 -12.15 -41.33
CA ALA A 28 34.48 -11.46 -40.10
C ALA A 28 33.84 -10.06 -40.02
N LEU A 29 33.76 -9.31 -41.13
CA LEU A 29 33.10 -8.00 -41.13
C LEU A 29 31.58 -8.13 -41.08
N GLU A 30 31.00 -9.19 -41.62
CA GLU A 30 29.57 -9.49 -41.47
C GLU A 30 29.24 -9.85 -40.01
N THR A 31 30.12 -10.62 -39.36
CA THR A 31 30.02 -10.90 -37.93
C THR A 31 30.12 -9.61 -37.11
N ALA A 32 31.04 -8.71 -37.47
CA ALA A 32 31.14 -7.41 -36.82
C ALA A 32 29.88 -6.55 -37.03
N ARG A 33 29.26 -6.56 -38.22
CA ARG A 33 27.98 -5.88 -38.47
C ARG A 33 26.88 -6.42 -37.56
N ARG A 34 26.74 -7.75 -37.49
CA ARG A 34 25.79 -8.42 -36.58
C ARG A 34 26.03 -8.01 -35.13
N LEU A 35 27.27 -7.99 -34.67
CA LEU A 35 27.61 -7.55 -33.30
C LEU A 35 27.28 -6.07 -33.06
N ILE A 36 27.44 -5.19 -34.04
CA ILE A 36 27.03 -3.78 -33.93
C ILE A 36 25.51 -3.67 -33.82
N GLU A 37 24.76 -4.46 -34.59
CA GLU A 37 23.29 -4.49 -34.53
C GLU A 37 22.78 -5.06 -33.20
N GLU A 38 23.48 -6.05 -32.66
CA GLU A 38 23.27 -6.59 -31.30
C GLU A 38 23.79 -5.65 -30.20
N LYS A 39 24.35 -4.48 -30.53
CA LYS A 39 24.91 -3.49 -29.59
C LYS A 39 26.08 -4.00 -28.74
N ARG A 40 26.85 -4.95 -29.27
CA ARG A 40 28.00 -5.59 -28.62
C ARG A 40 29.30 -4.99 -29.13
N TYR A 41 29.47 -3.69 -28.90
CA TYR A 41 30.49 -2.90 -29.59
C TYR A 41 31.93 -3.31 -29.23
N ASN A 42 32.19 -3.74 -28.00
CA ASN A 42 33.51 -4.21 -27.59
C ASN A 42 34.00 -5.38 -28.47
N ARG A 43 33.15 -6.39 -28.68
CA ARG A 43 33.47 -7.54 -29.55
C ARG A 43 33.55 -7.13 -31.02
N ALA A 44 32.69 -6.22 -31.47
CA ALA A 44 32.78 -5.70 -32.83
C ALA A 44 34.13 -5.01 -33.09
N ILE A 45 34.61 -4.18 -32.16
CA ILE A 45 35.91 -3.50 -32.27
C ILE A 45 37.06 -4.52 -32.34
N GLU A 46 37.02 -5.59 -31.56
CA GLU A 46 38.04 -6.65 -31.60
C GLU A 46 38.13 -7.28 -32.99
N ILE A 47 37.00 -7.68 -33.57
CA ILE A 47 36.95 -8.30 -34.91
C ILE A 47 37.39 -7.31 -35.99
N ILE A 48 36.88 -6.08 -35.97
CA ILE A 48 37.24 -5.06 -36.96
C ILE A 48 38.75 -4.79 -36.91
N THR A 49 39.32 -4.66 -35.71
CA THR A 49 40.76 -4.40 -35.52
C THR A 49 41.61 -5.58 -36.00
N GLN A 50 41.13 -6.81 -35.85
CA GLN A 50 41.79 -8.00 -36.38
C GLN A 50 41.78 -7.99 -37.91
N VAL A 51 40.63 -7.72 -38.55
CA VAL A 51 40.52 -7.63 -40.01
C VAL A 51 41.45 -6.56 -40.57
N MET A 52 41.52 -5.38 -39.95
CA MET A 52 42.44 -4.31 -40.38
C MET A 52 43.93 -4.70 -40.34
N ARG A 53 44.32 -5.70 -39.52
CA ARG A 53 45.70 -6.20 -39.44
C ARG A 53 45.97 -7.32 -40.44
N GLU A 54 45.00 -8.19 -40.66
CA GLU A 54 45.17 -9.45 -41.40
C GLU A 54 44.76 -9.33 -42.88
N ASP A 55 43.88 -8.38 -43.22
CA ASP A 55 43.34 -8.19 -44.58
C ASP A 55 43.29 -6.70 -44.97
N PRO A 56 44.40 -6.15 -45.51
CA PRO A 56 44.49 -4.74 -45.91
C PRO A 56 43.51 -4.33 -47.02
N ASP A 57 43.07 -5.28 -47.86
CA ASP A 57 42.18 -5.01 -48.99
C ASP A 57 40.77 -4.61 -48.52
N ARG A 58 40.43 -4.94 -47.27
CA ARG A 58 39.12 -4.63 -46.65
C ARG A 58 39.17 -3.46 -45.65
N MET A 59 40.25 -2.69 -45.65
CA MET A 59 40.44 -1.53 -44.76
C MET A 59 39.27 -0.54 -44.80
N GLU A 60 38.78 -0.19 -45.99
CA GLU A 60 37.72 0.83 -46.14
C GLU A 60 36.41 0.40 -45.45
N GLU A 61 36.00 -0.86 -45.62
CA GLU A 61 34.83 -1.42 -44.93
C GLU A 61 35.02 -1.45 -43.41
N ALA A 62 36.22 -1.85 -42.95
CA ALA A 62 36.56 -1.90 -41.55
C ALA A 62 36.58 -0.50 -40.90
N GLU A 63 37.13 0.50 -41.58
CA GLU A 63 37.13 1.91 -41.15
C GLU A 63 35.71 2.47 -41.03
N ALA A 64 34.83 2.17 -41.98
CA ALA A 64 33.43 2.59 -41.94
C ALA A 64 32.69 2.00 -40.72
N LEU A 65 32.90 0.72 -40.42
CA LEU A 65 32.31 0.07 -39.23
C LEU A 65 32.86 0.66 -37.93
N LEU A 66 34.17 0.91 -37.85
CA LEU A 66 34.80 1.59 -36.70
C LEU A 66 34.26 3.01 -36.52
N ALA A 67 34.06 3.77 -37.61
CA ALA A 67 33.45 5.10 -37.55
C ALA A 67 32.02 5.06 -37.00
N ARG A 68 31.23 4.05 -37.40
CA ARG A 68 29.88 3.83 -36.85
C ARG A 68 29.92 3.54 -35.36
N VAL A 69 30.81 2.66 -34.89
CA VAL A 69 30.97 2.38 -33.45
C VAL A 69 31.41 3.62 -32.68
N ARG A 70 32.34 4.41 -33.21
CA ARG A 70 32.79 5.68 -32.59
C ARG A 70 31.65 6.68 -32.43
N MET A 71 30.73 6.77 -33.40
CA MET A 71 29.57 7.64 -33.33
C MET A 71 28.67 7.27 -32.16
N VAL A 72 28.29 5.99 -32.04
CA VAL A 72 27.46 5.49 -30.94
C VAL A 72 28.14 5.70 -29.58
N ARG A 73 29.46 5.48 -29.49
CA ARG A 73 30.23 5.78 -28.26
C ARG A 73 30.27 7.26 -27.93
N GLY A 74 30.29 8.13 -28.94
CA GLY A 74 30.17 9.57 -28.77
C GLY A 74 28.83 9.94 -28.14
N ASP A 75 27.74 9.41 -28.68
CA ASP A 75 26.39 9.62 -28.16
C ASP A 75 26.25 9.08 -26.73
N PHE A 76 26.78 7.88 -26.46
CA PHE A 76 26.80 7.29 -25.13
C PHE A 76 27.52 8.19 -24.12
N ASN A 77 28.71 8.70 -24.46
CA ASN A 77 29.47 9.57 -23.57
C ASN A 77 28.79 10.92 -23.34
N ALA A 78 28.12 11.48 -24.36
CA ALA A 78 27.34 12.70 -24.22
C ALA A 78 26.16 12.49 -23.27
N LEU A 79 25.44 11.39 -23.42
CA LEU A 79 24.31 11.03 -22.56
C LEU A 79 24.76 10.69 -21.13
N TYR A 80 25.93 10.06 -20.97
CA TYR A 80 26.55 9.82 -19.67
C TYR A 80 26.95 11.12 -18.96
N ALA A 81 27.46 12.11 -19.70
CA ALA A 81 27.72 13.45 -19.15
C ALA A 81 26.41 14.14 -18.74
N GLU A 82 25.34 13.98 -19.52
CA GLU A 82 24.01 14.47 -19.15
C GLU A 82 23.49 13.80 -17.87
N LEU A 83 23.71 12.49 -17.70
CA LEU A 83 23.35 11.78 -16.45
C LEU A 83 23.98 12.44 -15.23
N ILE A 84 25.28 12.77 -15.30
CA ILE A 84 25.99 13.42 -14.19
C ILE A 84 25.34 14.77 -13.85
N GLU A 85 25.06 15.59 -14.87
CA GLU A 85 24.42 16.89 -14.70
C GLU A 85 23.03 16.76 -14.08
N VAL A 86 22.20 15.87 -14.62
CA VAL A 86 20.82 15.65 -14.19
C VAL A 86 20.76 15.10 -12.76
N LEU A 87 21.62 14.13 -12.43
CA LEU A 87 21.61 13.46 -11.13
C LEU A 87 22.20 14.34 -10.02
N TYR A 88 23.33 15.02 -10.27
CA TYR A 88 24.07 15.73 -9.23
C TYR A 88 23.83 17.24 -9.19
N VAL A 89 23.50 17.88 -10.32
CA VAL A 89 23.27 19.33 -10.39
C VAL A 89 21.78 19.67 -10.37
N GLN A 90 21.03 19.12 -11.32
CA GLN A 90 19.59 19.39 -11.43
C GLN A 90 18.79 18.63 -10.35
N ARG A 91 19.33 17.49 -9.90
CA ARG A 91 18.67 16.55 -8.97
C ARG A 91 17.30 16.10 -9.47
N ASP A 92 17.15 16.00 -10.80
CA ASP A 92 15.96 15.47 -11.46
C ASP A 92 16.12 13.95 -11.60
N VAL A 93 15.69 13.25 -10.55
CA VAL A 93 15.92 11.82 -10.41
C VAL A 93 15.12 10.99 -11.41
N GLU A 94 13.91 11.43 -11.76
CA GLU A 94 13.10 10.76 -12.79
C GLU A 94 13.79 10.82 -14.15
N ARG A 95 14.33 11.99 -14.52
CA ARG A 95 15.11 12.11 -15.74
C ARG A 95 16.40 11.30 -15.66
N ALA A 96 17.08 11.27 -14.52
CA ALA A 96 18.28 10.45 -14.35
C ALA A 96 17.99 8.95 -14.58
N LEU A 97 16.88 8.43 -14.05
CA LEU A 97 16.47 7.03 -14.27
C LEU A 97 16.18 6.74 -15.74
N ARG A 98 15.49 7.64 -16.46
CA ARG A 98 15.28 7.51 -17.91
C ARG A 98 16.59 7.49 -18.70
N ILE A 99 17.52 8.37 -18.36
CA ILE A 99 18.85 8.41 -18.99
C ILE A 99 19.62 7.11 -18.73
N ILE A 100 19.55 6.56 -17.52
CA ILE A 100 20.19 5.29 -17.18
C ILE A 100 19.61 4.15 -18.00
N GLU A 101 18.28 4.05 -18.13
CA GLU A 101 17.64 3.04 -18.98
C GLU A 101 18.07 3.17 -20.45
N GLU A 102 18.19 4.39 -20.95
CA GLU A 102 18.68 4.65 -22.30
C GLU A 102 20.15 4.21 -22.46
N LEU A 103 21.03 4.56 -21.51
CA LEU A 103 22.43 4.13 -21.50
C LEU A 103 22.58 2.60 -21.43
N GLU A 104 21.82 1.93 -20.57
CA GLU A 104 21.77 0.47 -20.49
C GLU A 104 21.27 -0.15 -21.81
N GLY A 105 20.33 0.52 -22.48
CA GLY A 105 19.83 0.11 -23.78
C GLY A 105 20.76 0.41 -24.95
N MET A 106 21.82 1.22 -24.80
CA MET A 106 22.72 1.58 -25.89
C MET A 106 23.80 0.53 -26.14
N ASP A 107 24.34 -0.10 -25.09
CA ASP A 107 25.41 -1.11 -25.14
C ASP A 107 25.03 -2.31 -24.25
N GLU A 108 24.86 -3.48 -24.85
CA GLU A 108 24.47 -4.73 -24.16
C GLU A 108 25.67 -5.38 -23.44
N GLU A 109 26.90 -5.03 -23.82
CA GLU A 109 28.13 -5.59 -23.25
C GLU A 109 29.16 -4.49 -22.90
N PRO A 110 28.78 -3.52 -22.03
CA PRO A 110 29.66 -2.42 -21.67
C PRO A 110 30.82 -2.92 -20.81
N ASP A 111 31.91 -2.15 -20.82
CA ASP A 111 33.09 -2.42 -19.99
C ASP A 111 32.70 -2.54 -18.50
N PRO A 112 33.36 -3.42 -17.72
CA PRO A 112 32.99 -3.67 -16.31
C PRO A 112 32.89 -2.39 -15.46
N ALA A 113 33.79 -1.43 -15.68
CA ALA A 113 33.78 -0.16 -14.96
C ALA A 113 32.56 0.72 -15.29
N VAL A 114 32.15 0.76 -16.57
CA VAL A 114 30.96 1.51 -17.01
C VAL A 114 29.71 0.86 -16.42
N ARG A 115 29.63 -0.47 -16.49
CA ARG A 115 28.54 -1.26 -15.92
C ARG A 115 28.39 -1.02 -14.41
N GLU A 116 29.49 -1.08 -13.67
CA GLU A 116 29.49 -0.82 -12.23
C GLU A 116 29.08 0.62 -11.90
N SER A 117 29.56 1.58 -12.68
CA SER A 117 29.22 2.99 -12.48
C SER A 117 27.74 3.28 -12.76
N LEU A 118 27.18 2.75 -13.84
CA LEU A 118 25.75 2.83 -14.15
C LEU A 118 24.90 2.15 -13.07
N ALA A 119 25.31 0.96 -12.61
CA ALA A 119 24.61 0.26 -11.54
C ALA A 119 24.55 1.08 -10.24
N ARG A 120 25.67 1.71 -9.84
CA ARG A 120 25.70 2.61 -8.67
C ARG A 120 24.86 3.86 -8.85
N ALA A 121 24.90 4.48 -10.03
CA ALA A 121 24.08 5.63 -10.35
C ALA A 121 22.59 5.27 -10.29
N LYS A 122 22.21 4.10 -10.81
CA LYS A 122 20.85 3.56 -10.78
C LYS A 122 20.36 3.31 -9.37
N GLU A 123 21.16 2.64 -8.55
CA GLU A 123 20.84 2.40 -7.14
C GLU A 123 20.64 3.72 -6.38
N THR A 124 21.53 4.68 -6.57
CA THR A 124 21.44 6.01 -5.94
C THR A 124 20.18 6.76 -6.39
N ALA A 125 19.91 6.77 -7.70
CA ALA A 125 18.73 7.43 -8.24
C ALA A 125 17.44 6.76 -7.76
N ARG A 126 17.34 5.43 -7.83
CA ARG A 126 16.17 4.69 -7.32
C ARG A 126 15.92 4.94 -5.84
N PHE A 127 16.97 4.99 -5.03
CA PHE A 127 16.86 5.30 -3.61
C PHE A 127 16.22 6.68 -3.37
N VAL A 128 16.75 7.72 -4.01
CA VAL A 128 16.21 9.09 -3.86
C VAL A 128 14.79 9.19 -4.41
N TYR A 129 14.53 8.62 -5.60
CA TYR A 129 13.20 8.61 -6.21
C TYR A 129 12.16 7.97 -5.29
N ASN A 130 12.43 6.76 -4.79
CA ASN A 130 11.49 6.05 -3.94
C ASN A 130 11.24 6.79 -2.62
N GLN A 131 12.27 7.41 -2.04
CA GLN A 131 12.14 8.21 -0.82
C GLN A 131 11.30 9.47 -1.04
N ASP A 132 11.52 10.18 -2.14
CA ASP A 132 10.77 11.38 -2.50
C ASP A 132 9.32 11.03 -2.81
N ARG A 133 9.09 10.00 -3.63
CA ARG A 133 7.75 9.53 -3.96
C ARG A 133 6.97 9.06 -2.74
N PHE A 134 7.63 8.35 -1.81
CA PHE A 134 6.99 7.96 -0.55
C PHE A 134 6.55 9.18 0.26
N ARG A 135 7.42 10.18 0.40
CA ARG A 135 7.11 11.41 1.15
C ARG A 135 5.94 12.15 0.52
N GLU A 136 5.93 12.32 -0.80
CA GLU A 136 4.83 12.94 -1.54
C GLU A 136 3.50 12.22 -1.31
N ILE A 137 3.49 10.89 -1.46
CA ILE A 137 2.31 10.05 -1.24
C ILE A 137 1.78 10.23 0.19
N MET A 138 2.66 10.24 1.19
CA MET A 138 2.26 10.39 2.58
C MET A 138 1.71 11.78 2.88
N GLU A 139 2.33 12.84 2.36
CA GLU A 139 1.92 14.23 2.56
C GLU A 139 0.61 14.58 1.84
N GLU A 140 0.48 14.21 0.57
CA GLU A 140 -0.76 14.37 -0.19
C GLU A 140 -1.88 13.48 0.37
N GLY A 141 -1.56 12.24 0.76
CA GLY A 141 -2.50 11.35 1.44
C GLY A 141 -3.08 11.99 2.69
N ALA A 142 -2.23 12.60 3.54
CA ALA A 142 -2.69 13.32 4.73
C ALA A 142 -3.59 14.52 4.36
N ARG A 143 -3.27 15.27 3.29
CA ARG A 143 -4.12 16.36 2.80
C ARG A 143 -5.49 15.87 2.33
N LEU A 144 -5.54 14.77 1.59
CA LEU A 144 -6.80 14.15 1.15
C LEU A 144 -7.65 13.68 2.35
N LEU A 145 -7.03 13.06 3.36
CA LEU A 145 -7.71 12.65 4.58
C LEU A 145 -8.28 13.84 5.35
N ASN A 146 -7.54 14.95 5.43
CA ASN A 146 -8.01 16.19 6.07
C ASN A 146 -9.13 16.88 5.29
N ALA A 147 -9.24 16.63 3.99
CA ALA A 147 -10.36 17.06 3.16
C ALA A 147 -11.55 16.08 3.15
N GLY A 148 -11.51 14.98 3.93
CA GLY A 148 -12.56 13.95 3.91
C GLY A 148 -12.60 13.08 2.64
N ARG A 149 -11.57 13.18 1.78
CA ARG A 149 -11.47 12.45 0.50
C ARG A 149 -10.85 11.07 0.71
N TYR A 150 -11.50 10.23 1.50
CA TYR A 150 -10.95 8.96 1.98
C TYR A 150 -10.63 7.95 0.87
N ALA A 151 -11.54 7.77 -0.10
CA ALA A 151 -11.32 6.84 -1.21
C ALA A 151 -10.11 7.24 -2.07
N GLU A 152 -9.92 8.55 -2.24
CA GLU A 152 -8.80 9.10 -3.01
C GLU A 152 -7.47 8.93 -2.28
N ALA A 153 -7.47 9.15 -0.97
CA ALA A 153 -6.31 8.87 -0.13
C ALA A 153 -5.90 7.40 -0.22
N VAL A 154 -6.87 6.46 -0.16
CA VAL A 154 -6.59 5.03 -0.30
C VAL A 154 -5.96 4.69 -1.66
N ARG A 155 -6.49 5.24 -2.76
CA ARG A 155 -5.90 5.04 -4.09
C ARG A 155 -4.47 5.54 -4.15
N LEU A 156 -4.21 6.73 -3.60
CA LEU A 156 -2.87 7.32 -3.57
C LEU A 156 -1.89 6.48 -2.74
N TYR A 157 -2.29 6.01 -1.55
CA TYR A 157 -1.44 5.13 -0.74
C TYR A 157 -1.12 3.81 -1.46
N ARG A 158 -2.07 3.28 -2.22
CA ARG A 158 -1.88 2.07 -3.02
C ARG A 158 -0.82 2.24 -4.11
N GLU A 159 -0.70 3.43 -4.71
CA GLU A 159 0.37 3.72 -5.69
C GLU A 159 1.77 3.49 -5.10
N GLY A 160 1.93 3.68 -3.78
CA GLY A 160 3.20 3.45 -3.08
C GLY A 160 3.56 1.98 -2.88
N PHE A 161 2.68 1.03 -3.18
CA PHE A 161 2.93 -0.41 -2.95
C PHE A 161 4.01 -1.00 -3.87
N GLY A 162 4.42 -0.26 -4.90
CA GLY A 162 5.53 -0.64 -5.78
C GLY A 162 6.92 -0.14 -5.35
N LEU A 163 7.00 0.80 -4.40
CA LEU A 163 8.27 1.42 -4.01
C LEU A 163 9.21 0.39 -3.41
N TYR A 164 10.46 0.29 -3.89
CA TYR A 164 11.47 -0.71 -3.47
C TYR A 164 11.11 -2.19 -3.73
N ARG A 165 10.03 -2.48 -4.47
CA ARG A 165 9.56 -3.85 -4.65
C ARG A 165 10.56 -4.70 -5.44
N GLU A 166 11.09 -4.16 -6.53
CA GLU A 166 12.04 -4.88 -7.39
C GLU A 166 13.29 -5.28 -6.60
N GLU A 167 13.83 -4.34 -5.83
CA GLU A 167 14.99 -4.51 -4.97
C GLU A 167 14.73 -5.62 -3.95
N PHE A 168 13.57 -5.62 -3.29
CA PHE A 168 13.19 -6.66 -2.34
C PHE A 168 13.14 -8.06 -2.97
N PHE A 169 12.48 -8.21 -4.12
CA PHE A 169 12.31 -9.53 -4.76
C PHE A 169 13.53 -10.01 -5.55
N SER A 170 14.46 -9.09 -5.87
CA SER A 170 15.78 -9.41 -6.45
C SER A 170 16.85 -9.73 -5.39
N SER A 171 16.53 -9.54 -4.11
CA SER A 171 17.46 -9.77 -3.00
C SER A 171 17.78 -11.25 -2.82
N GLN A 172 18.80 -11.54 -2.02
CA GLN A 172 19.19 -12.91 -1.65
C GLN A 172 18.40 -13.46 -0.44
N TYR A 173 17.22 -12.90 -0.15
CA TYR A 173 16.36 -13.47 0.89
C TYR A 173 15.87 -14.87 0.49
N GLY A 174 15.66 -15.73 1.47
CA GLY A 174 15.22 -17.11 1.20
C GLY A 174 13.83 -17.14 0.55
N ASN A 175 13.63 -18.04 -0.42
CA ASN A 175 12.38 -18.16 -1.18
C ASN A 175 11.12 -18.23 -0.31
N VAL A 176 11.19 -18.89 0.85
CA VAL A 176 10.05 -18.96 1.80
C VAL A 176 9.60 -17.57 2.27
N ILE A 177 10.55 -16.66 2.52
CA ILE A 177 10.25 -15.28 2.94
C ILE A 177 9.67 -14.49 1.76
N LEU A 178 10.29 -14.59 0.59
CA LEU A 178 9.84 -13.91 -0.62
C LEU A 178 8.41 -14.35 -0.99
N ASP A 179 8.12 -15.65 -0.95
CA ASP A 179 6.79 -16.19 -1.25
C ASP A 179 5.74 -15.73 -0.23
N GLU A 180 6.07 -15.71 1.06
CA GLU A 180 5.14 -15.24 2.11
C GLU A 180 4.81 -13.76 1.94
N VAL A 181 5.83 -12.92 1.79
CA VAL A 181 5.66 -11.48 1.53
C VAL A 181 4.87 -11.26 0.24
N GLY A 182 5.20 -11.98 -0.84
CA GLY A 182 4.48 -11.93 -2.11
C GLY A 182 3.00 -12.23 -1.95
N ARG A 183 2.63 -13.26 -1.19
CA ARG A 183 1.22 -13.61 -0.90
C ARG A 183 0.52 -12.53 -0.09
N VAL A 184 1.15 -12.02 0.97
CA VAL A 184 0.57 -11.00 1.85
C VAL A 184 0.35 -9.70 1.08
N VAL A 185 1.34 -9.24 0.31
CA VAL A 185 1.26 -8.02 -0.51
C VAL A 185 0.19 -8.16 -1.58
N SER A 186 0.12 -9.31 -2.28
CA SER A 186 -0.89 -9.52 -3.31
C SER A 186 -2.31 -9.53 -2.73
N ARG A 187 -2.50 -10.16 -1.57
CA ARG A 187 -3.79 -10.14 -0.87
C ARG A 187 -4.17 -8.73 -0.41
N LEU A 188 -3.20 -8.01 0.16
CA LEU A 188 -3.38 -6.63 0.60
C LEU A 188 -3.75 -5.72 -0.58
N ASP A 189 -3.02 -5.79 -1.69
CA ASP A 189 -3.32 -5.01 -2.91
C ASP A 189 -4.72 -5.30 -3.45
N GLY A 190 -5.13 -6.57 -3.48
CA GLY A 190 -6.48 -6.96 -3.90
C GLY A 190 -7.58 -6.36 -3.02
N ILE A 191 -7.40 -6.37 -1.69
CA ILE A 191 -8.36 -5.76 -0.76
C ILE A 191 -8.38 -4.24 -0.95
N VAL A 192 -7.20 -3.61 -0.99
CA VAL A 192 -7.07 -2.16 -1.12
C VAL A 192 -7.65 -1.66 -2.44
N GLY A 193 -7.52 -2.43 -3.52
CA GLY A 193 -8.15 -2.16 -4.81
C GLY A 193 -9.68 -2.06 -4.75
N GLY A 194 -10.34 -2.82 -3.87
CA GLY A 194 -11.79 -2.77 -3.67
C GLY A 194 -12.29 -1.71 -2.69
N LEU A 195 -11.41 -1.06 -1.93
CA LEU A 195 -11.81 -0.16 -0.85
C LEU A 195 -12.49 1.13 -1.34
N SER A 196 -12.24 1.57 -2.57
CA SER A 196 -12.90 2.77 -3.11
C SER A 196 -14.42 2.60 -3.16
N GLU A 197 -14.90 1.43 -3.57
CA GLU A 197 -16.32 1.10 -3.63
C GLU A 197 -16.91 0.97 -2.22
N VAL A 198 -16.23 0.25 -1.32
CA VAL A 198 -16.67 0.09 0.08
C VAL A 198 -16.77 1.45 0.80
N LEU A 199 -15.85 2.38 0.53
CA LEU A 199 -15.88 3.72 1.09
C LEU A 199 -17.00 4.58 0.49
N ALA A 200 -17.25 4.51 -0.82
CA ALA A 200 -18.34 5.23 -1.46
C ALA A 200 -19.71 4.74 -0.96
N ASP A 201 -19.92 3.42 -0.92
CA ASP A 201 -21.13 2.79 -0.38
C ASP A 201 -21.40 3.22 1.07
N PHE A 202 -20.35 3.24 1.88
CA PHE A 202 -20.47 3.72 3.26
C PHE A 202 -20.81 5.20 3.31
N ASP A 203 -20.15 6.03 2.50
CA ASP A 203 -20.37 7.47 2.44
C ASP A 203 -21.82 7.83 2.11
N ASP A 204 -22.35 7.20 1.07
CA ASP A 204 -23.75 7.36 0.66
C ASP A 204 -24.72 6.88 1.75
N ALA A 205 -24.45 5.71 2.34
CA ALA A 205 -25.32 5.13 3.37
C ALA A 205 -25.37 5.99 4.64
N TRP A 206 -24.23 6.49 5.14
CA TRP A 206 -24.22 7.27 6.38
C TRP A 206 -24.79 8.68 6.17
N LYS A 207 -24.50 9.33 5.03
CA LYS A 207 -25.07 10.65 4.71
C LYS A 207 -26.58 10.56 4.47
N GLY A 208 -27.02 9.57 3.71
CA GLY A 208 -28.44 9.31 3.49
C GLY A 208 -29.17 9.06 4.80
N TYR A 209 -28.62 8.19 5.66
CA TYR A 209 -29.22 7.91 6.95
C TYR A 209 -29.19 9.11 7.91
N ALA A 210 -28.11 9.91 7.91
CA ALA A 210 -28.05 11.14 8.69
C ALA A 210 -29.15 12.13 8.29
N ALA A 211 -29.43 12.28 6.99
CA ALA A 211 -30.54 13.11 6.52
C ALA A 211 -31.91 12.61 7.00
N VAL A 212 -32.13 11.28 7.01
CA VAL A 212 -33.34 10.67 7.58
C VAL A 212 -33.45 10.94 9.09
N VAL A 213 -32.34 10.87 9.82
CA VAL A 213 -32.31 11.18 11.26
C VAL A 213 -32.67 12.64 11.54
N GLU A 214 -32.24 13.58 10.69
CA GLU A 214 -32.50 15.00 10.88
C GLU A 214 -33.91 15.43 10.43
N GLY A 215 -34.40 14.92 9.30
CA GLY A 215 -35.64 15.39 8.67
C GLY A 215 -36.80 14.41 8.67
N GLY A 216 -36.56 13.13 8.92
CA GLY A 216 -37.54 12.05 8.78
C GLY A 216 -38.39 11.78 10.02
N GLY A 217 -39.42 10.96 9.81
CA GLY A 217 -40.25 10.39 10.88
C GLY A 217 -39.52 9.30 11.66
N VAL A 218 -39.99 8.96 12.87
CA VAL A 218 -39.37 7.92 13.71
C VAL A 218 -39.42 6.55 13.04
N ASP A 219 -40.48 6.25 12.29
CA ASP A 219 -40.57 5.04 11.46
C ASP A 219 -39.45 4.97 10.42
N GLU A 220 -39.24 6.06 9.67
CA GLU A 220 -38.19 6.16 8.65
C GLU A 220 -36.79 6.02 9.26
N VAL A 221 -36.56 6.59 10.44
CA VAL A 221 -35.29 6.40 11.19
C VAL A 221 -35.09 4.94 11.58
N VAL A 222 -36.12 4.26 12.07
CA VAL A 222 -36.01 2.86 12.49
C VAL A 222 -35.78 1.94 11.29
N GLU A 223 -36.46 2.18 10.17
CA GLU A 223 -36.38 1.39 8.94
C GLU A 223 -35.06 1.64 8.20
N GLY A 224 -34.61 2.90 8.12
CA GLY A 224 -33.38 3.28 7.43
C GLY A 224 -32.10 2.79 8.09
N TYR A 225 -32.17 2.37 9.36
CA TYR A 225 -31.00 1.95 10.13
C TYR A 225 -30.28 0.73 9.53
N GLU A 226 -31.02 -0.25 8.97
CA GLU A 226 -30.40 -1.50 8.52
C GLU A 226 -29.44 -1.30 7.34
N ALA A 227 -29.79 -0.44 6.37
CA ALA A 227 -28.91 -0.13 5.25
C ALA A 227 -27.59 0.53 5.71
N PHE A 228 -27.70 1.49 6.64
CA PHE A 228 -26.53 2.09 7.27
C PHE A 228 -25.69 1.07 8.04
N ARG A 229 -26.34 0.19 8.81
CA ARG A 229 -25.66 -0.87 9.57
C ARG A 229 -24.86 -1.78 8.64
N GLU A 230 -25.45 -2.26 7.57
CA GLU A 230 -24.78 -3.15 6.62
C GLU A 230 -23.54 -2.49 6.01
N ALA A 231 -23.64 -1.23 5.58
CA ALA A 231 -22.50 -0.48 5.05
C ALA A 231 -21.40 -0.28 6.11
N ALA A 232 -21.75 0.09 7.35
CA ALA A 232 -20.81 0.25 8.45
C ALA A 232 -20.08 -1.06 8.78
N PHE A 233 -20.78 -2.20 8.78
CA PHE A 233 -20.20 -3.51 9.04
C PHE A 233 -19.26 -3.95 7.91
N ARG A 234 -19.59 -3.67 6.64
CA ARG A 234 -18.71 -3.92 5.49
C ARG A 234 -17.41 -3.14 5.61
N LEU A 235 -17.49 -1.83 5.90
CA LEU A 235 -16.31 -1.00 6.09
C LEU A 235 -15.47 -1.45 7.31
N ALA A 236 -16.12 -1.82 8.42
CA ALA A 236 -15.45 -2.35 9.60
C ALA A 236 -14.74 -3.69 9.33
N ALA A 237 -15.33 -4.58 8.53
CA ALA A 237 -14.70 -5.84 8.12
C ALA A 237 -13.46 -5.59 7.27
N ALA A 238 -13.55 -4.69 6.28
CA ALA A 238 -12.43 -4.29 5.46
C ALA A 238 -11.29 -3.68 6.31
N ARG A 239 -11.62 -2.81 7.26
CA ARG A 239 -10.67 -2.24 8.24
C ARG A 239 -9.91 -3.32 9.00
N ARG A 240 -10.62 -4.30 9.60
CA ARG A 240 -9.98 -5.38 10.38
C ARG A 240 -9.01 -6.19 9.53
N GLU A 241 -9.38 -6.47 8.30
CA GLU A 241 -8.54 -7.23 7.39
C GLU A 241 -7.29 -6.45 6.97
N VAL A 242 -7.42 -5.17 6.63
CA VAL A 242 -6.29 -4.27 6.34
C VAL A 242 -5.36 -4.18 7.55
N PHE A 243 -5.91 -4.01 8.76
CA PHE A 243 -5.11 -3.97 9.98
C PHE A 243 -4.33 -5.26 10.21
N ARG A 244 -5.01 -6.41 10.07
CA ARG A 244 -4.40 -7.72 10.23
C ARG A 244 -3.26 -7.93 9.23
N LEU A 245 -3.48 -7.64 7.95
CA LEU A 245 -2.47 -7.79 6.90
C LEU A 245 -1.30 -6.82 7.08
N GLY A 246 -1.57 -5.56 7.40
CA GLY A 246 -0.50 -4.60 7.70
C GLY A 246 0.37 -5.02 8.89
N ARG A 247 -0.23 -5.68 9.90
CA ARG A 247 0.55 -6.28 11.00
C ARG A 247 1.38 -7.48 10.56
N VAL A 248 0.91 -8.28 9.61
CA VAL A 248 1.70 -9.37 9.02
C VAL A 248 2.90 -8.79 8.27
N VAL A 249 2.73 -7.74 7.47
CA VAL A 249 3.85 -7.03 6.82
C VAL A 249 4.88 -6.56 7.85
N ALA A 250 4.44 -5.93 8.93
CA ALA A 250 5.33 -5.48 10.00
C ALA A 250 6.09 -6.65 10.66
N TRP A 251 5.43 -7.79 10.84
CA TRP A 251 6.05 -9.00 11.41
C TRP A 251 7.07 -9.63 10.45
N GLU A 252 6.74 -9.72 9.16
CA GLU A 252 7.70 -10.20 8.14
C GLU A 252 8.92 -9.28 8.04
N ASN A 253 8.75 -7.98 8.22
CA ASN A 253 9.88 -7.04 8.26
C ASN A 253 10.87 -7.38 9.39
N LEU A 254 10.35 -7.66 10.60
CA LEU A 254 11.18 -8.10 11.72
C LEU A 254 11.88 -9.43 11.43
N ARG A 255 11.19 -10.37 10.78
CA ARG A 255 11.79 -11.66 10.39
C ARG A 255 12.90 -11.50 9.35
N VAL A 256 12.72 -10.61 8.38
CA VAL A 256 13.74 -10.27 7.40
C VAL A 256 14.95 -9.67 8.11
N MET A 257 14.75 -8.73 9.02
CA MET A 257 15.83 -8.14 9.80
C MET A 257 16.62 -9.20 10.59
N GLU A 258 15.93 -10.09 11.29
CA GLU A 258 16.56 -11.16 12.08
C GLU A 258 17.31 -12.16 11.20
N SER A 259 16.69 -12.62 10.10
CA SER A 259 17.27 -13.66 9.25
C SER A 259 18.42 -13.17 8.36
N ALA A 260 18.36 -11.93 7.90
CA ALA A 260 19.39 -11.31 7.07
C ALA A 260 20.42 -10.50 7.88
N GLY A 261 20.26 -10.41 9.21
CA GLY A 261 21.16 -9.67 10.09
C GLY A 261 21.16 -8.16 9.84
N LEU A 262 20.01 -7.58 9.46
CA LEU A 262 19.89 -6.16 9.19
C LEU A 262 19.77 -5.37 10.50
N GLU A 263 20.53 -4.27 10.62
CA GLU A 263 20.40 -3.34 11.74
C GLU A 263 19.14 -2.46 11.65
N ARG A 264 18.56 -2.35 10.45
CA ARG A 264 17.39 -1.53 10.14
C ARG A 264 16.39 -2.34 9.34
N GLU A 265 15.15 -1.87 9.36
CA GLU A 265 14.09 -2.43 8.53
C GLU A 265 14.45 -2.46 7.06
N ASP A 266 13.88 -3.44 6.35
CA ASP A 266 13.89 -3.45 4.90
C ASP A 266 13.06 -2.26 4.37
N PHE A 267 13.54 -1.61 3.32
CA PHE A 267 12.90 -0.41 2.77
C PHE A 267 11.51 -0.70 2.21
N PHE A 268 11.35 -1.79 1.45
CA PHE A 268 10.06 -2.17 0.86
C PHE A 268 9.03 -2.45 1.95
N LEU A 269 9.36 -3.32 2.89
CA LEU A 269 8.45 -3.70 3.98
C LEU A 269 8.19 -2.55 4.94
N GLY A 270 9.20 -1.73 5.23
CA GLY A 270 9.06 -0.53 6.05
C GLY A 270 8.13 0.50 5.42
N PHE A 271 8.24 0.74 4.11
CA PHE A 271 7.39 1.69 3.39
C PHE A 271 5.97 1.15 3.28
N MET A 272 5.82 -0.12 2.89
CA MET A 272 4.53 -0.82 2.83
C MET A 272 3.79 -0.75 4.18
N GLN A 273 4.49 -1.04 5.28
CA GLN A 273 3.92 -0.94 6.62
C GLN A 273 3.36 0.47 6.89
N ARG A 274 4.12 1.52 6.57
CA ARG A 274 3.69 2.92 6.79
C ARG A 274 2.57 3.36 5.85
N LEU A 275 2.56 2.91 4.60
CA LEU A 275 1.47 3.20 3.66
C LEU A 275 0.16 2.55 4.12
N VAL A 276 0.23 1.34 4.70
CA VAL A 276 -0.94 0.59 5.14
C VAL A 276 -1.43 1.02 6.51
N LEU A 277 -0.53 1.08 7.50
CA LEU A 277 -0.85 1.35 8.89
C LEU A 277 -0.67 2.83 9.27
N GLY A 278 -0.04 3.66 8.44
CA GLY A 278 0.33 5.03 8.81
C GLY A 278 1.64 5.09 9.61
N ARG A 279 2.23 6.29 9.72
CA ARG A 279 3.42 6.54 10.55
C ARG A 279 3.03 6.66 12.02
N MET A 280 3.76 5.95 12.87
CA MET A 280 3.54 5.94 14.33
C MET A 280 3.85 7.29 15.00
N GLN A 281 4.67 8.13 14.37
CA GLN A 281 5.10 9.42 14.92
C GLN A 281 4.11 10.56 14.66
N VAL A 282 3.11 10.33 13.81
CA VAL A 282 2.13 11.35 13.45
C VAL A 282 0.91 11.21 14.36
N ARG A 283 0.41 12.35 14.84
CA ARG A 283 -0.73 12.39 15.77
C ARG A 283 -2.07 12.07 15.10
N GLU A 284 -2.17 12.37 13.80
CA GLU A 284 -3.34 12.09 12.97
C GLU A 284 -3.25 10.71 12.33
N ARG A 285 -4.40 10.02 12.24
CA ARG A 285 -4.49 8.72 11.57
C ARG A 285 -4.30 8.90 10.07
N GLU A 286 -3.31 8.23 9.53
CA GLU A 286 -2.96 8.23 8.11
C GLU A 286 -2.72 6.81 7.57
N GLY A 287 -2.36 6.71 6.30
CA GLY A 287 -2.29 5.44 5.57
C GLY A 287 -3.67 4.89 5.23
N VAL A 288 -3.69 3.75 4.56
CA VAL A 288 -4.94 3.07 4.16
C VAL A 288 -5.85 2.84 5.36
N LEU A 289 -5.32 2.32 6.46
CA LEU A 289 -6.09 2.06 7.66
C LEU A 289 -6.60 3.35 8.31
N GLY A 290 -5.79 4.43 8.29
CA GLY A 290 -6.24 5.74 8.76
C GLY A 290 -7.44 6.27 7.98
N ALA A 291 -7.47 6.07 6.66
CA ALA A 291 -8.61 6.45 5.83
C ALA A 291 -9.91 5.76 6.26
N LEU A 292 -9.86 4.44 6.46
CA LEU A 292 -11.02 3.65 6.89
C LEU A 292 -11.49 4.04 8.29
N GLU A 293 -10.55 4.30 9.21
CA GLU A 293 -10.86 4.68 10.58
C GLU A 293 -11.48 6.08 10.67
N ARG A 294 -10.97 7.05 9.88
CA ARG A 294 -11.53 8.40 9.83
C ARG A 294 -12.92 8.43 9.21
N ALA A 295 -13.15 7.67 8.13
CA ALA A 295 -14.47 7.49 7.55
C ALA A 295 -15.46 6.91 8.57
N LEU A 296 -15.09 5.83 9.27
CA LEU A 296 -15.92 5.25 10.33
C LEU A 296 -16.20 6.23 11.46
N LEU A 297 -15.20 6.98 11.93
CA LEU A 297 -15.35 7.97 12.99
C LEU A 297 -16.32 9.09 12.59
N GLU A 298 -16.20 9.60 11.37
CA GLU A 298 -17.06 10.65 10.83
C GLU A 298 -18.50 10.15 10.68
N GLY A 299 -18.71 9.04 9.96
CA GLY A 299 -20.06 8.54 9.69
C GLY A 299 -20.79 8.07 10.94
N LEU A 300 -20.13 7.27 11.80
CA LEU A 300 -20.74 6.81 13.05
C LEU A 300 -20.95 7.98 14.02
N GLY A 301 -20.01 8.93 14.09
CA GLY A 301 -20.12 10.13 14.93
C GLY A 301 -21.25 11.05 14.50
N GLY A 302 -21.39 11.30 13.20
CA GLY A 302 -22.44 12.12 12.61
C GLY A 302 -23.84 11.56 12.88
N VAL A 303 -24.05 10.27 12.58
CA VAL A 303 -25.34 9.58 12.85
C VAL A 303 -25.68 9.60 14.33
N THR A 304 -24.70 9.33 15.19
CA THR A 304 -24.88 9.37 16.64
C THR A 304 -25.34 10.76 17.09
N ALA A 305 -24.63 11.81 16.69
CA ALA A 305 -24.95 13.19 17.10
C ALA A 305 -26.31 13.66 16.55
N GLY A 306 -26.71 13.18 15.36
CA GLY A 306 -28.05 13.39 14.83
C GLY A 306 -29.11 12.73 15.72
N LEU A 307 -28.91 11.46 16.10
CA LEU A 307 -29.84 10.73 16.96
C LEU A 307 -29.96 11.35 18.36
N GLU A 308 -28.85 11.82 18.94
CA GLU A 308 -28.87 12.55 20.22
C GLU A 308 -29.76 13.80 20.12
N ARG A 309 -29.52 14.66 19.13
CA ARG A 309 -30.34 15.88 18.91
C ARG A 309 -31.81 15.54 18.68
N ARG A 310 -32.09 14.49 17.90
CA ARG A 310 -33.47 14.06 17.62
C ARG A 310 -34.16 13.57 18.89
N LEU A 311 -33.47 12.77 19.70
CA LEU A 311 -33.99 12.28 20.97
C LEU A 311 -34.27 13.43 21.95
N GLU A 312 -33.38 14.41 22.03
CA GLU A 312 -33.57 15.61 22.85
C GLU A 312 -34.78 16.42 22.38
N GLY A 313 -34.93 16.64 21.07
CA GLY A 313 -36.09 17.35 20.50
C GLY A 313 -37.42 16.65 20.80
N VAL A 314 -37.50 15.33 20.63
CA VAL A 314 -38.73 14.56 20.96
C VAL A 314 -39.07 14.65 22.45
N VAL A 315 -38.06 14.67 23.32
CA VAL A 315 -38.25 14.83 24.78
C VAL A 315 -38.72 16.24 25.15
N GLU A 316 -38.28 17.27 24.42
CA GLU A 316 -38.67 18.67 24.65
C GLU A 316 -40.06 19.00 24.08
N GLU A 317 -40.43 18.46 22.91
CA GLU A 317 -41.67 18.76 22.21
C GLU A 317 -42.93 18.13 22.85
N GLY A 318 -42.81 17.13 23.73
CA GLY A 318 -44.00 16.45 24.24
C GLY A 318 -43.85 15.66 25.55
N PHE A 319 -44.02 16.32 26.70
CA PHE A 319 -44.45 15.64 27.93
C PHE A 319 -45.99 15.67 28.01
N GLY A 320 -46.65 14.58 27.58
CA GLY A 320 -48.10 14.46 27.78
C GLY A 320 -48.83 13.22 27.23
N GLY A 321 -48.27 12.46 26.28
CA GLY A 321 -48.98 11.36 25.61
C GLY A 321 -48.18 10.07 25.45
N GLY A 322 -48.86 8.92 25.42
CA GLY A 322 -48.24 7.59 25.28
C GLY A 322 -47.51 7.36 23.94
N ALA A 323 -47.88 8.08 22.88
CA ALA A 323 -47.23 7.98 21.57
C ALA A 323 -45.79 8.49 21.57
N VAL A 324 -45.52 9.63 22.25
CA VAL A 324 -44.17 10.20 22.37
C VAL A 324 -43.21 9.23 23.07
N TRP A 325 -43.72 8.47 24.05
CA TRP A 325 -42.93 7.46 24.75
C TRP A 325 -42.53 6.28 23.87
N ALA A 326 -43.41 5.84 22.97
CA ALA A 326 -43.08 4.79 22.02
C ALA A 326 -41.94 5.25 21.09
N ASP A 327 -41.97 6.51 20.64
CA ASP A 327 -40.96 7.08 19.77
C ASP A 327 -39.59 7.23 20.46
N VAL A 328 -39.57 7.73 21.71
CA VAL A 328 -38.35 7.80 22.53
C VAL A 328 -37.70 6.43 22.67
N VAL A 329 -38.48 5.39 22.99
CA VAL A 329 -37.96 4.03 23.15
C VAL A 329 -37.39 3.48 21.85
N ARG A 330 -38.06 3.74 20.71
CA ARG A 330 -37.60 3.29 19.39
C ARG A 330 -36.31 3.98 18.96
N LEU A 331 -36.21 5.30 19.14
CA LEU A 331 -34.99 6.06 18.87
C LEU A 331 -33.83 5.62 19.78
N ALA A 332 -34.08 5.42 21.07
CA ALA A 332 -33.08 4.87 21.99
C ALA A 332 -32.63 3.45 21.56
N GLY A 333 -33.55 2.62 21.08
CA GLY A 333 -33.24 1.30 20.53
C GLY A 333 -32.32 1.38 19.31
N VAL A 334 -32.53 2.34 18.41
CA VAL A 334 -31.61 2.62 17.29
C VAL A 334 -30.23 3.06 17.80
N MET A 335 -30.17 3.98 18.76
CA MET A 335 -28.88 4.43 19.34
C MET A 335 -28.08 3.28 19.95
N VAL A 336 -28.75 2.34 20.64
CA VAL A 336 -28.11 1.13 21.18
C VAL A 336 -27.57 0.27 20.03
N ARG A 337 -28.33 0.07 18.96
CA ARG A 337 -27.85 -0.69 17.79
C ARG A 337 -26.67 -0.01 17.08
N VAL A 338 -26.62 1.33 17.01
CA VAL A 338 -25.44 2.07 16.51
C VAL A 338 -24.19 1.77 17.36
N GLN A 339 -24.32 1.44 18.65
CA GLN A 339 -23.18 0.98 19.46
C GLN A 339 -22.59 -0.34 18.97
N GLU A 340 -23.38 -1.21 18.33
CA GLU A 340 -22.87 -2.44 17.71
C GLU A 340 -21.93 -2.10 16.55
N CYS A 341 -22.25 -1.07 15.75
CA CYS A 341 -21.37 -0.58 14.68
C CYS A 341 -20.06 -0.03 15.27
N TRP A 342 -20.13 0.76 16.35
CA TRP A 342 -18.93 1.20 17.09
C TRP A 342 -18.16 0.02 17.70
N GLY A 343 -18.88 -1.01 18.14
CA GLY A 343 -18.40 -2.33 18.53
C GLY A 343 -17.51 -2.95 17.47
N ALA A 344 -18.12 -3.25 16.33
CA ALA A 344 -17.54 -3.92 15.18
C ALA A 344 -16.41 -3.11 14.54
N SER A 345 -16.49 -1.79 14.56
CA SER A 345 -15.47 -0.91 13.97
C SER A 345 -14.06 -1.21 14.49
N GLY A 346 -13.92 -1.59 15.76
CA GLY A 346 -12.63 -1.85 16.41
C GLY A 346 -11.68 -0.64 16.44
N VAL A 347 -12.14 0.57 16.08
CA VAL A 347 -11.34 1.80 15.95
C VAL A 347 -10.57 2.13 17.24
N TRP A 348 -11.03 1.60 18.37
CA TRP A 348 -10.46 1.71 19.72
C TRP A 348 -9.23 0.82 19.98
N GLU A 349 -8.98 -0.20 19.15
CA GLU A 349 -7.93 -1.21 19.38
C GLU A 349 -6.50 -0.69 19.18
N ARG A 350 -6.32 0.49 18.57
CA ARG A 350 -5.00 1.05 18.25
C ARG A 350 -4.28 1.74 19.41
N GLY A 351 -4.99 2.05 20.51
CA GLY A 351 -4.43 2.78 21.65
C GLY A 351 -4.15 4.25 21.35
N GLY A 352 -4.65 5.15 22.21
CA GLY A 352 -4.47 6.60 22.07
C GLY A 352 -5.56 7.27 21.24
N MET A 353 -6.28 8.23 21.85
CA MET A 353 -7.18 9.13 21.12
C MET A 353 -6.44 10.44 20.81
N GLY A 354 -6.35 10.79 19.53
CA GLY A 354 -5.92 12.13 19.09
C GLY A 354 -6.85 13.24 19.61
N GLU A 355 -6.49 14.51 19.41
CA GLU A 355 -7.31 15.65 19.84
C GLU A 355 -8.62 15.75 19.06
N TRP A 356 -8.54 15.57 17.73
CA TRP A 356 -9.71 15.47 16.86
C TRP A 356 -10.60 14.28 17.22
N GLU A 357 -10.01 13.13 17.54
CA GLU A 357 -10.76 11.98 18.03
C GLU A 357 -11.45 12.30 19.35
N ARG A 358 -10.79 13.00 20.29
CA ARG A 358 -11.45 13.45 21.53
C ARG A 358 -12.58 14.45 21.27
N GLU A 359 -12.54 15.22 20.19
CA GLU A 359 -13.64 16.11 19.80
C GLU A 359 -14.82 15.33 19.19
N VAL A 360 -14.57 14.46 18.21
CA VAL A 360 -15.60 13.61 17.58
C VAL A 360 -16.19 12.62 18.58
N VAL A 361 -15.34 12.03 19.43
CA VAL A 361 -15.72 11.09 20.50
C VAL A 361 -16.27 11.82 21.74
N GLY A 362 -15.86 13.05 22.01
CA GLY A 362 -16.47 13.91 23.02
C GLY A 362 -17.95 14.19 22.74
N ARG A 363 -18.34 14.09 21.47
CA ARG A 363 -19.73 14.11 21.00
C ARG A 363 -20.38 12.71 20.96
N GLY A 364 -19.67 11.59 21.16
CA GLY A 364 -20.23 10.25 20.90
C GLY A 364 -19.48 9.01 21.44
N GLY A 365 -18.77 9.06 22.57
CA GLY A 365 -18.04 7.91 23.10
C GLY A 365 -18.90 6.84 23.79
N ARG A 366 -18.49 5.56 23.73
CA ARG A 366 -19.19 4.36 24.29
C ARG A 366 -19.78 4.54 25.70
N VAL A 367 -19.05 5.17 26.61
CA VAL A 367 -19.50 5.39 28.01
C VAL A 367 -20.44 6.60 28.11
N VAL A 368 -20.24 7.60 27.24
CA VAL A 368 -20.99 8.84 27.21
C VAL A 368 -22.35 8.63 26.54
N LEU A 369 -22.45 7.83 25.47
CA LEU A 369 -23.70 7.60 24.74
C LEU A 369 -24.66 6.66 25.44
N LEU A 370 -24.17 5.54 25.98
CA LEU A 370 -24.99 4.71 26.86
C LEU A 370 -25.40 5.55 28.07
N GLY A 371 -24.48 6.28 28.71
CA GLY A 371 -24.80 7.16 29.82
C GLY A 371 -25.76 8.31 29.48
N ARG A 372 -25.73 8.86 28.26
CA ARG A 372 -26.60 9.94 27.79
C ARG A 372 -27.94 9.45 27.27
N ALA A 373 -28.01 8.33 26.56
CA ALA A 373 -29.26 7.68 26.18
C ALA A 373 -29.98 7.17 27.44
N TYR A 374 -29.28 6.44 28.32
CA TYR A 374 -29.81 6.09 29.64
C TYR A 374 -30.11 7.33 30.48
N GLY A 375 -29.29 8.38 30.38
CA GLY A 375 -29.51 9.63 31.11
C GLY A 375 -30.72 10.42 30.59
N ALA A 376 -30.96 10.45 29.29
CA ALA A 376 -32.12 11.08 28.66
C ALA A 376 -33.38 10.27 28.99
N VAL A 377 -33.32 8.94 28.86
CA VAL A 377 -34.39 8.03 29.29
C VAL A 377 -34.65 8.17 30.79
N ALA A 378 -33.62 8.22 31.64
CA ALA A 378 -33.75 8.36 33.09
C ALA A 378 -34.29 9.73 33.51
N ARG A 379 -33.81 10.83 32.92
CA ARG A 379 -34.36 12.18 33.14
C ARG A 379 -35.81 12.26 32.69
N ALA A 380 -36.15 11.60 31.59
CA ALA A 380 -37.51 11.55 31.12
C ALA A 380 -38.41 10.71 32.07
N MET A 381 -37.89 9.60 32.61
CA MET A 381 -38.59 8.82 33.65
C MET A 381 -38.75 9.60 34.97
N GLU A 382 -37.74 10.37 35.38
CA GLU A 382 -37.77 11.19 36.61
C GLU A 382 -38.84 12.29 36.51
N ARG A 383 -38.90 13.01 35.37
CA ARG A 383 -39.94 14.02 35.10
C ARG A 383 -41.34 13.43 34.96
N LEU A 384 -41.49 12.21 34.45
CA LEU A 384 -42.79 11.51 34.46
C LEU A 384 -43.27 11.17 35.87
N GLY A 385 -42.35 10.78 36.75
CA GLY A 385 -42.65 10.57 38.16
C GLY A 385 -43.23 11.83 38.80
N GLU A 386 -42.68 12.99 38.44
CA GLU A 386 -43.17 14.30 38.87
C GLU A 386 -44.56 14.63 38.30
N VAL A 387 -44.80 14.42 37.00
CA VAL A 387 -46.09 14.74 36.34
C VAL A 387 -47.23 13.79 36.76
N ARG A 388 -46.95 12.51 37.03
CA ARG A 388 -47.95 11.53 37.47
C ARG A 388 -48.14 11.48 38.99
N GLY A 389 -47.42 12.30 39.77
CA GLY A 389 -47.49 12.28 41.24
C GLY A 389 -46.96 10.98 41.86
N TRP A 390 -46.06 10.28 41.18
CA TRP A 390 -45.42 9.07 41.69
C TRP A 390 -44.19 9.47 42.50
N GLY A 391 -44.41 9.64 43.81
CA GLY A 391 -43.34 9.83 44.78
C GLY A 391 -42.32 8.69 44.76
N SER A 392 -41.06 9.07 44.50
CA SER A 392 -39.82 8.34 44.75
C SER A 392 -39.70 6.89 44.23
N LEU A 393 -39.21 6.74 42.99
CA LEU A 393 -38.49 5.53 42.55
C LEU A 393 -36.96 5.75 42.57
N ARG A 394 -36.45 6.44 43.59
CA ARG A 394 -35.00 6.64 43.80
C ARG A 394 -34.24 5.35 44.21
N GLY A 395 -34.93 4.26 44.51
CA GLY A 395 -34.33 3.09 45.17
C GLY A 395 -33.79 1.97 44.27
N MET A 396 -34.21 1.83 43.01
CA MET A 396 -34.08 0.53 42.33
C MET A 396 -33.00 0.41 41.25
N TRP A 397 -32.33 1.49 40.85
CA TRP A 397 -31.38 1.46 39.73
C TRP A 397 -29.93 1.88 40.04
N MET A 398 -29.62 2.31 41.28
CA MET A 398 -28.23 2.62 41.68
C MET A 398 -27.36 1.41 42.08
N CYS A 399 -27.85 0.16 41.94
CA CYS A 399 -27.09 -1.02 42.37
C CYS A 399 -26.19 -1.63 41.27
N GLY A 400 -26.04 -0.99 40.10
CA GLY A 400 -25.26 -1.52 38.97
C GLY A 400 -23.82 -1.00 38.85
N SER A 401 -23.39 0.02 39.60
CA SER A 401 -22.12 0.73 39.32
C SER A 401 -21.15 0.86 40.49
N ARG A 402 -21.30 0.09 41.59
CA ARG A 402 -20.30 0.04 42.66
C ARG A 402 -20.02 -1.39 43.12
N ARG A 403 -19.03 -2.04 42.52
CA ARG A 403 -18.21 -3.09 43.15
C ARG A 403 -16.84 -3.18 42.49
N CYS A 404 -15.95 -2.27 42.87
CA CYS A 404 -14.52 -2.52 42.98
C CYS A 404 -14.09 -1.94 44.32
N GLY A 405 -13.66 -2.78 45.26
CA GLY A 405 -13.09 -2.31 46.52
C GLY A 405 -13.22 -3.30 47.68
N SER A 406 -12.10 -3.93 47.98
CA SER A 406 -11.65 -4.43 49.30
C SER A 406 -12.29 -5.66 49.94
N GLY A 407 -11.41 -6.60 50.34
CA GLY A 407 -11.46 -7.19 51.68
C GLY A 407 -11.57 -8.72 51.73
N TRP A 408 -10.43 -9.37 51.97
CA TRP A 408 -10.35 -10.76 52.46
C TRP A 408 -11.05 -10.96 53.82
N PRO A 409 -11.51 -12.18 54.14
CA PRO A 409 -12.34 -12.46 55.31
C PRO A 409 -11.52 -12.82 56.56
N GLY A 410 -11.97 -12.33 57.71
CA GLY A 410 -11.52 -12.74 59.03
C GLY A 410 -12.66 -12.69 60.05
N CYS A 411 -12.71 -13.74 60.89
CA CYS A 411 -13.60 -13.98 62.05
C CYS A 411 -15.07 -14.35 61.67
N GLY A 412 -15.66 -15.43 62.15
CA GLY A 412 -15.45 -16.17 63.40
C GLY A 412 -16.78 -16.15 64.15
N GLY A 413 -17.41 -17.32 64.32
CA GLY A 413 -18.73 -17.50 64.94
C GLY A 413 -19.46 -18.70 64.38
#